data_AF-A0A4U5MMV2-F1
#
_entry.id   AF-A0A4U5MMV2-F1
#
_cell.length_a   1.000
_cell.length_b   1.000
_cell.length_c   1.000
_cell.angle_alpha   90.00
_cell.angle_beta   90.00
_cell.angle_gamma   90.00
#
_symmetry.space_group_name_H-M   'P 1'
#
loop_
_entity.id
_entity.type
_entity.pdbx_description
1 polymer ?
#
loop_
_entity_poly.entity_id
_entity_poly.type
_entity_poly.pdbx_seq_one_letter_code
_entity_poly.pdbx_strand_id
1 'polypeptide(L)'
;MTVCPTCFRDTLLSNNFGGICCRGCAAFFRRCVRGNSVWTCKQTPGLCEMKAPPGLSCKKCRYERCLHIGMQPVYVRPPPQENLENNSTRIDVMSTQGTGLPILDSFVKAMRDAYQHRHEGDNLSYASLRSKTNAEFQVFRHLLDLAPIIGSLDVEQKNQIFKNSISLYMCFIHNLSHSRQANRLPNKFYLNANFYIELDPHKLQHLFNKDSAITIPAGQTYFYELAEKSVKISLRSLEHITPIFENVLTTNKDLAALLVLLIIQTNNKFSVHSELGESLLHLKSVMKELQIYYQRRQKDPSFWGNLILLLSDLQTTSNNSSEIHRAMHLVTGITMFN
;
A
#
# COMPACT_ATOMS: atom_id res chain seq x y z
N MET A 1 -36.83 28.75 -28.71
CA MET A 1 -36.04 28.34 -27.53
C MET A 1 -36.69 27.10 -26.94
N THR A 2 -35.90 26.18 -26.38
CA THR A 2 -36.41 24.90 -25.85
C THR A 2 -36.18 24.83 -24.33
N VAL A 3 -37.01 24.08 -23.63
CA VAL A 3 -36.92 23.96 -22.16
C VAL A 3 -35.73 23.06 -21.78
N CYS A 4 -34.84 23.54 -20.91
CA CYS A 4 -33.74 22.72 -20.42
C CYS A 4 -34.21 21.61 -19.46
N PRO A 5 -33.89 20.33 -19.68
CA PRO A 5 -34.39 19.21 -18.86
C PRO A 5 -33.83 19.21 -17.42
N THR A 6 -32.76 19.96 -17.15
CA THR A 6 -32.14 20.04 -15.81
C THR A 6 -32.67 21.22 -14.98
N CYS A 7 -32.94 22.37 -15.59
CA CYS A 7 -33.38 23.57 -14.84
C CYS A 7 -34.74 24.13 -15.25
N PHE A 8 -35.39 23.48 -16.22
CA PHE A 8 -36.74 23.80 -16.70
C PHE A 8 -36.94 25.26 -17.12
N ARG A 9 -35.88 25.91 -17.61
CA ARG A 9 -35.93 27.26 -18.16
C ARG A 9 -35.90 27.21 -19.68
N ASP A 10 -36.65 28.09 -20.32
CA ASP A 10 -36.56 28.33 -21.76
C ASP A 10 -35.21 28.95 -22.11
N THR A 11 -34.47 28.28 -22.99
CA THR A 11 -33.10 28.63 -23.31
C THR A 11 -32.66 27.94 -24.61
N LEU A 12 -31.50 28.33 -25.12
CA LEU A 12 -30.82 27.53 -26.13
C LEU A 12 -30.16 26.32 -25.48
N LEU A 13 -30.33 25.15 -26.12
CA LEU A 13 -29.75 23.88 -25.68
C LEU A 13 -28.57 23.48 -26.58
N SER A 14 -27.58 22.82 -25.98
CA SER A 14 -26.41 22.28 -26.67
C SER A 14 -25.91 21.04 -25.93
N ASN A 15 -25.18 20.17 -26.62
CA ASN A 15 -24.53 19.04 -25.98
C ASN A 15 -23.36 19.52 -25.10
N ASN A 16 -23.43 19.23 -23.80
CA ASN A 16 -22.40 19.58 -22.83
C ASN A 16 -22.14 18.38 -21.91
N PHE A 17 -20.88 17.94 -21.88
CA PHE A 17 -20.44 16.83 -21.02
C PHE A 17 -21.22 15.52 -21.20
N GLY A 18 -21.75 15.25 -22.40
CA GLY A 18 -22.51 14.04 -22.72
C GLY A 18 -24.03 14.18 -22.61
N GLY A 19 -24.55 15.31 -22.11
CA GLY A 19 -26.00 15.57 -22.02
C GLY A 19 -26.45 16.86 -22.72
N ILE A 20 -27.67 16.88 -23.24
CA ILE A 20 -28.27 18.08 -23.87
C ILE A 20 -28.82 19.02 -22.78
N CYS A 21 -28.21 20.21 -22.63
CA CYS A 21 -28.60 21.17 -21.60
C CYS A 21 -28.35 22.62 -22.01
N CYS A 22 -28.72 23.56 -21.13
CA CYS A 22 -28.38 24.96 -21.28
C CYS A 22 -26.98 25.29 -20.74
N ARG A 23 -26.38 26.39 -21.23
CA ARG A 23 -25.07 26.88 -20.75
C ARG A 23 -25.00 27.04 -19.23
N GLY A 24 -26.11 27.47 -18.61
CA GLY A 24 -26.20 27.61 -17.16
C GLY A 24 -26.09 26.28 -16.40
N CYS A 25 -26.65 25.19 -16.93
CA CYS A 25 -26.54 23.85 -16.36
C CYS A 25 -25.18 23.23 -16.64
N ALA A 26 -24.58 23.47 -17.80
CA ALA A 26 -23.20 23.10 -18.08
C ALA A 26 -22.21 23.74 -17.09
N ALA A 27 -22.33 25.05 -16.86
CA ALA A 27 -21.48 25.76 -15.91
C ALA A 27 -21.72 25.33 -14.44
N PHE A 28 -22.97 25.00 -14.09
CA PHE A 28 -23.31 24.42 -12.80
C PHE A 28 -22.65 23.05 -12.64
N PHE A 29 -22.85 22.13 -13.58
CA PHE A 29 -22.26 20.78 -13.55
C PHE A 29 -20.73 20.81 -13.43
N ARG A 30 -20.06 21.67 -14.21
CA ARG A 30 -18.60 21.86 -14.11
C ARG A 30 -18.16 22.34 -12.72
N ARG A 31 -18.89 23.26 -12.09
CA ARG A 31 -18.61 23.70 -10.72
C ARG A 31 -18.85 22.59 -9.71
N CYS A 32 -19.89 21.78 -9.95
CA CYS A 32 -20.22 20.65 -9.10
C CYS A 32 -19.16 19.55 -9.13
N VAL A 33 -18.62 19.25 -10.31
CA VAL A 33 -17.55 18.26 -10.46
C VAL A 33 -16.21 18.78 -9.92
N ARG A 34 -15.98 20.10 -9.97
CA ARG A 34 -14.74 20.72 -9.44
C ARG A 34 -14.77 20.98 -7.93
N GLY A 35 -15.95 21.25 -7.37
CA GLY A 35 -16.12 21.48 -5.94
C GLY A 35 -16.54 20.18 -5.25
N ASN A 36 -15.70 19.65 -4.36
CA ASN A 36 -15.98 18.47 -3.53
C ASN A 36 -17.07 18.70 -2.45
N SER A 37 -18.08 19.52 -2.74
CA SER A 37 -19.13 19.85 -1.78
C SER A 37 -20.18 18.73 -1.72
N VAL A 38 -20.32 18.12 -0.55
CA VAL A 38 -21.45 17.22 -0.25
C VAL A 38 -22.70 18.08 -0.06
N TRP A 39 -23.66 18.02 -0.98
CA TRP A 39 -24.95 18.69 -0.81
C TRP A 39 -25.99 17.70 -0.28
N THR A 40 -26.55 18.02 0.88
CA THR A 40 -27.70 17.31 1.43
C THR A 40 -28.98 18.02 0.98
N CYS A 41 -29.95 17.27 0.45
CA CYS A 41 -31.28 17.83 0.18
C CYS A 41 -31.99 18.05 1.52
N LYS A 42 -32.58 19.23 1.73
CA LYS A 42 -33.38 19.54 2.93
C LYS A 42 -34.84 19.08 2.83
N GLN A 43 -35.23 18.54 1.67
CA GLN A 43 -36.50 17.86 1.42
C GLN A 43 -36.22 16.37 1.18
N THR A 44 -37.26 15.53 1.21
CA THR A 44 -37.15 14.12 0.84
C THR A 44 -36.45 13.96 -0.52
N PRO A 45 -35.48 13.04 -0.66
CA PRO A 45 -34.79 12.78 -1.93
C PRO A 45 -35.81 12.49 -3.05
N GLY A 46 -35.65 13.15 -4.20
CA GLY A 46 -36.56 13.01 -5.35
C GLY A 46 -37.79 13.92 -5.37
N LEU A 47 -38.16 14.57 -4.25
CA LEU A 47 -39.38 15.40 -4.17
C LEU A 47 -39.22 16.87 -4.60
N CYS A 48 -38.02 17.29 -5.03
CA CYS A 48 -37.79 18.60 -5.64
C CYS A 48 -38.29 18.66 -7.11
N GLU A 49 -39.48 18.13 -7.37
CA GLU A 49 -40.08 18.08 -8.69
C GLU A 49 -40.92 19.33 -9.01
N MET A 50 -40.61 19.87 -10.19
CA MET A 50 -41.45 20.66 -11.10
C MET A 50 -42.12 21.98 -10.66
N LYS A 51 -42.14 22.37 -9.37
CA LYS A 51 -42.81 23.63 -8.94
C LYS A 51 -41.95 24.63 -8.15
N ALA A 52 -40.64 24.45 -8.09
CA ALA A 52 -39.78 25.46 -7.48
C ALA A 52 -39.58 26.66 -8.42
N PRO A 53 -39.78 27.92 -7.96
CA PRO A 53 -39.55 29.12 -8.76
C PRO A 53 -38.14 29.12 -9.38
N PRO A 54 -37.93 29.75 -10.56
CA PRO A 54 -36.63 29.80 -11.22
C PRO A 54 -35.55 30.42 -10.32
N GLY A 55 -34.77 29.59 -9.62
CA GLY A 55 -33.75 30.05 -8.67
C GLY A 55 -33.64 29.23 -7.38
N LEU A 56 -34.69 28.48 -7.01
CA LEU A 56 -34.78 27.73 -5.74
C LEU A 56 -34.58 26.21 -5.90
N SER A 57 -34.00 25.78 -7.02
CA SER A 57 -33.68 24.36 -7.25
C SER A 57 -32.55 23.92 -6.32
N CYS A 58 -32.82 22.96 -5.43
CA CYS A 58 -31.81 22.29 -4.61
C CYS A 58 -30.59 21.87 -5.45
N LYS A 59 -29.37 22.15 -4.96
CA LYS A 59 -28.12 21.84 -5.67
C LYS A 59 -27.96 20.32 -5.87
N LYS A 60 -28.32 19.50 -4.87
CA LYS A 60 -28.28 18.04 -4.94
C LYS A 60 -29.18 17.52 -6.08
N CYS A 61 -30.47 17.83 -6.06
CA CYS A 61 -31.42 17.34 -7.05
C CYS A 61 -31.18 17.93 -8.45
N ARG A 62 -30.59 19.13 -8.56
CA ARG A 62 -30.15 19.67 -9.85
C ARG A 62 -28.97 18.88 -10.41
N TYR A 63 -28.02 18.50 -9.57
CA TYR A 63 -26.86 17.69 -9.97
C TYR A 63 -27.26 16.28 -10.36
N GLU A 64 -28.15 15.64 -9.59
CA GLU A 64 -28.72 14.33 -9.93
C GLU A 64 -29.43 14.37 -11.30
N ARG A 65 -30.20 15.42 -11.59
CA ARG A 65 -30.79 15.61 -12.93
C ARG A 65 -29.75 15.80 -14.03
N CYS A 66 -28.61 16.45 -13.77
CA CYS A 66 -27.53 16.52 -14.74
C CYS A 66 -27.02 15.12 -15.11
N LEU A 67 -26.81 14.26 -14.11
CA LEU A 67 -26.37 12.88 -14.33
C LEU A 67 -27.42 12.07 -15.10
N HIS A 68 -28.70 12.25 -14.75
CA HIS A 68 -29.80 11.52 -15.38
C HIS A 68 -29.97 11.83 -16.88
N ILE A 69 -29.68 13.06 -17.31
CA ILE A 69 -29.70 13.43 -18.73
C ILE A 69 -28.41 13.04 -19.49
N GLY A 70 -27.53 12.25 -18.87
CA GLY A 70 -26.32 11.72 -19.50
C GLY A 70 -25.06 12.56 -19.32
N MET A 71 -25.05 13.58 -18.45
CA MET A 71 -23.78 14.28 -18.17
C MET A 71 -22.83 13.41 -17.37
N GLN A 72 -21.59 13.28 -17.84
CA GLN A 72 -20.58 12.47 -17.18
C GLN A 72 -19.44 13.36 -16.63
N PRO A 73 -19.08 13.21 -15.34
CA PRO A 73 -17.97 13.97 -14.74
C PRO A 73 -16.64 13.83 -15.47
N VAL A 74 -16.40 12.67 -16.11
CA VAL A 74 -15.19 12.37 -16.89
C VAL A 74 -14.93 13.36 -18.03
N TYR A 75 -15.99 13.99 -18.57
CA TYR A 75 -15.86 14.98 -19.64
C TYR A 75 -15.54 16.40 -19.14
N VAL A 76 -15.54 16.62 -17.82
CA VAL A 76 -15.17 17.91 -17.25
C VAL A 76 -13.65 18.00 -17.18
N ARG A 77 -13.04 18.85 -18.01
CA ARG A 77 -11.60 19.10 -17.97
C ARG A 77 -11.18 19.59 -16.57
N PRO A 78 -10.11 19.02 -15.98
CA PRO A 78 -9.55 19.50 -14.73
C PRO A 78 -9.21 21.00 -14.84
N PRO A 79 -9.30 21.77 -13.74
CA PRO A 79 -8.93 23.17 -13.77
C PRO A 79 -7.48 23.33 -14.27
N PRO A 80 -7.18 24.38 -15.06
CA PRO A 80 -5.80 24.77 -15.30
C PRO A 80 -5.10 24.91 -13.94
N GLN A 81 -3.88 24.38 -13.81
CA GLN A 81 -3.04 24.63 -12.65
C GLN A 81 -2.62 26.11 -12.70
N GLU A 82 -3.48 27.01 -12.19
CA GLU A 82 -3.02 28.31 -11.71
C GLU A 82 -2.16 28.04 -10.48
N ASN A 83 -0.98 28.66 -10.45
CA ASN A 83 0.00 28.57 -9.37
C ASN A 83 -0.70 28.82 -8.01
N LEU A 84 -1.02 27.72 -7.32
CA LEU A 84 -1.47 27.71 -5.93
C LEU A 84 -0.24 27.84 -5.02
N GLU A 85 0.53 28.91 -5.22
CA GLU A 85 1.30 29.49 -4.14
C GLU A 85 0.32 30.37 -3.36
N ASN A 86 0.23 30.17 -2.05
CA ASN A 86 -0.54 30.99 -1.08
C ASN A 86 -2.01 30.62 -0.86
N ASN A 87 -2.29 29.42 -0.35
CA ASN A 87 -3.10 29.21 0.87
C ASN A 87 -3.40 27.73 1.15
N SER A 88 -2.37 26.88 1.11
CA SER A 88 -2.41 25.60 1.79
C SER A 88 -1.94 25.82 3.22
N THR A 89 -2.84 25.59 4.17
CA THR A 89 -2.50 25.39 5.57
C THR A 89 -1.33 24.42 5.64
N ARG A 90 -0.22 24.91 6.19
CA ARG A 90 1.12 24.34 6.11
C ARG A 90 1.15 22.92 6.69
N ILE A 91 1.34 21.92 5.83
CA ILE A 91 2.12 20.74 6.19
C ILE A 91 3.54 21.09 5.75
N ASP A 92 4.38 21.35 6.74
CA ASP A 92 5.77 21.73 6.58
C ASP A 92 6.58 20.51 6.12
N VAL A 93 6.47 20.17 4.83
CA VAL A 93 7.40 19.22 4.19
C VAL A 93 8.59 20.03 3.71
N MET A 94 9.63 20.06 4.55
CA MET A 94 10.91 20.66 4.20
C MET A 94 11.39 20.15 2.84
N SER A 95 11.70 21.13 1.99
CA SER A 95 12.15 21.02 0.61
C SER A 95 13.32 20.04 0.43
N THR A 96 13.10 18.97 -0.32
CA THR A 96 14.14 18.35 -1.14
C THR A 96 13.78 18.62 -2.60
N GLN A 97 14.69 19.22 -3.36
CA GLN A 97 14.52 19.57 -4.78
C GLN A 97 13.89 18.39 -5.55
N GLY A 98 12.62 18.55 -5.92
CA GLY A 98 11.72 17.42 -6.11
C GLY A 98 11.82 16.81 -7.49
N THR A 99 11.95 15.48 -7.55
CA THR A 99 11.87 14.72 -8.80
C THR A 99 10.43 14.66 -9.36
N GLY A 100 9.47 15.41 -8.81
CA GLY A 100 8.05 15.35 -9.17
C GLY A 100 7.33 14.07 -8.72
N LEU A 101 7.91 13.35 -7.74
CA LEU A 101 7.41 12.09 -7.18
C LEU A 101 7.37 12.19 -5.63
N PRO A 102 6.52 13.05 -5.06
CA PRO A 102 6.58 13.41 -3.64
C PRO A 102 6.31 12.25 -2.69
N ILE A 103 5.37 11.36 -2.99
CA ILE A 103 5.07 10.19 -2.14
C ILE A 103 6.25 9.23 -2.17
N LEU A 104 6.77 8.92 -3.36
CA LEU A 104 7.87 7.97 -3.51
C LEU A 104 9.17 8.51 -2.91
N ASP A 105 9.48 9.80 -3.13
CA ASP A 105 10.65 10.46 -2.53
C ASP A 105 10.56 10.45 -0.99
N SER A 106 9.37 10.73 -0.44
CA SER A 106 9.13 10.68 1.01
C SER A 106 9.25 9.26 1.57
N PHE A 107 8.72 8.25 0.88
CA PHE A 107 8.90 6.84 1.28
C PHE A 107 10.35 6.39 1.20
N VAL A 108 11.12 6.84 0.20
CA VAL A 108 12.56 6.56 0.13
C VAL A 108 13.29 7.16 1.32
N LYS A 109 12.94 8.38 1.73
CA LYS A 109 13.51 9.01 2.92
C LYS A 109 13.14 8.22 4.18
N ALA A 110 11.86 7.94 4.39
CA ALA A 110 11.37 7.14 5.53
C ALA A 110 12.06 5.77 5.62
N MET A 111 12.20 5.08 4.48
CA MET A 111 12.89 3.79 4.42
C MET A 111 14.37 3.89 4.76
N ARG A 112 15.08 4.92 4.27
CA ARG A 112 16.49 5.12 4.61
C ARG A 112 16.67 5.40 6.10
N ASP A 113 15.88 6.32 6.63
CA ASP A 113 15.96 6.73 8.04
C ASP A 113 15.63 5.55 8.97
N ALA A 114 14.60 4.76 8.63
CA ALA A 114 14.25 3.57 9.39
C ALA A 114 15.35 2.48 9.33
N TYR A 115 15.94 2.25 8.15
CA TYR A 115 16.91 1.16 7.97
C TYR A 115 18.32 1.52 8.44
N GLN A 116 18.64 2.80 8.64
CA GLN A 116 19.88 3.22 9.30
C GLN A 116 20.00 2.69 10.73
N HIS A 117 18.86 2.47 11.40
CA HIS A 117 18.81 1.96 12.77
C HIS A 117 18.80 0.42 12.84
N ARG A 118 19.01 -0.26 11.70
CA ARG A 118 19.02 -1.73 11.64
C ARG A 118 20.36 -2.25 12.18
N HIS A 119 20.33 -2.92 13.32
CA HIS A 119 21.54 -3.48 13.95
C HIS A 119 22.11 -4.68 13.16
N GLU A 120 23.42 -4.68 12.94
CA GLU A 120 24.20 -5.87 12.56
C GLU A 120 24.37 -6.75 13.82
N GLY A 121 24.18 -8.07 13.73
CA GLY A 121 24.10 -8.93 14.92
C GLY A 121 24.79 -10.28 14.82
N ASP A 122 25.24 -10.77 15.99
CA ASP A 122 26.07 -11.96 16.25
C ASP A 122 25.39 -13.34 15.98
N ASN A 123 26.19 -14.41 16.22
CA ASN A 123 26.02 -15.84 15.89
C ASN A 123 24.66 -16.51 16.20
N LEU A 124 24.38 -17.62 15.48
CA LEU A 124 23.08 -18.31 15.36
C LEU A 124 22.56 -19.02 16.65
N SER A 125 21.34 -18.67 17.07
CA SER A 125 20.43 -19.50 17.88
C SER A 125 18.95 -19.23 17.51
N TYR A 126 17.99 -20.11 17.81
CA TYR A 126 16.57 -19.80 17.56
C TYR A 126 16.05 -18.64 18.44
N ALA A 127 16.55 -18.50 19.67
CA ALA A 127 16.28 -17.32 20.49
C ALA A 127 16.78 -16.03 19.82
N SER A 128 17.93 -16.09 19.12
CA SER A 128 18.42 -14.97 18.31
C SER A 128 17.53 -14.68 17.10
N LEU A 129 16.91 -15.70 16.47
CA LEU A 129 15.95 -15.52 15.37
C LEU A 129 14.74 -14.69 15.84
N ARG A 130 14.22 -15.01 17.02
CA ARG A 130 13.07 -14.31 17.62
C ARG A 130 13.42 -12.87 18.01
N SER A 131 14.55 -12.69 18.68
CA SER A 131 15.05 -11.35 19.04
C SER A 131 15.26 -10.47 17.81
N LYS A 132 15.87 -11.01 16.73
CA LYS A 132 16.05 -10.31 15.47
C LYS A 132 14.72 -9.99 14.79
N THR A 133 13.78 -10.94 14.78
CA THR A 133 12.42 -10.69 14.26
C THR A 133 11.74 -9.53 14.99
N ASN A 134 11.83 -9.48 16.32
CA ASN A 134 11.28 -8.37 17.11
C ASN A 134 11.98 -7.03 16.81
N ALA A 135 13.30 -7.04 16.56
CA ALA A 135 14.02 -5.84 16.14
C ALA A 135 13.51 -5.33 14.78
N GLU A 136 13.32 -6.22 13.80
CA GLU A 136 12.73 -5.85 12.50
C GLU A 136 11.30 -5.29 12.63
N PHE A 137 10.54 -5.75 13.61
CA PHE A 137 9.21 -5.18 13.87
C PHE A 137 9.28 -3.73 14.33
N GLN A 138 10.28 -3.39 15.16
CA GLN A 138 10.48 -2.00 15.59
C GLN A 138 10.92 -1.13 14.41
N VAL A 139 11.80 -1.65 13.53
CA VAL A 139 12.18 -0.97 12.29
C VAL A 139 10.95 -0.70 11.42
N PHE A 140 10.06 -1.68 11.26
CA PHE A 140 8.85 -1.49 10.46
C PHE A 140 7.88 -0.50 11.09
N ARG A 141 7.69 -0.53 12.42
CA ARG A 141 6.88 0.48 13.12
C ARG A 141 7.43 1.89 12.91
N HIS A 142 8.74 2.06 13.09
CA HIS A 142 9.39 3.34 12.86
C HIS A 142 9.25 3.80 11.40
N LEU A 143 9.34 2.89 10.43
CA LEU A 143 9.07 3.19 9.02
C LEU A 143 7.65 3.70 8.80
N LEU A 144 6.64 3.07 9.44
CA LEU A 144 5.24 3.52 9.33
C LEU A 144 5.03 4.90 9.97
N ASP A 145 5.75 5.22 11.05
CA ASP A 145 5.71 6.55 11.67
C ASP A 145 6.28 7.65 10.77
N LEU A 146 7.30 7.32 9.97
CA LEU A 146 7.94 8.24 9.03
C LEU A 146 7.26 8.27 7.66
N ALA A 147 6.44 7.27 7.34
CA ALA A 147 5.84 7.11 6.02
C ALA A 147 4.82 8.23 5.73
N PRO A 148 4.82 8.79 4.51
CA PRO A 148 3.84 9.83 4.14
C PRO A 148 2.42 9.27 4.22
N ILE A 149 1.49 10.10 4.69
CA ILE A 149 0.06 9.77 4.95
C ILE A 149 -0.12 8.83 6.15
N ILE A 150 0.67 7.75 6.25
CA ILE A 150 0.56 6.77 7.34
C ILE A 150 1.03 7.36 8.67
N GLY A 151 2.11 8.15 8.67
CA GLY A 151 2.69 8.71 9.90
C GLY A 151 1.74 9.62 10.67
N SER A 152 0.80 10.27 9.98
CA SER A 152 -0.23 11.15 10.56
C SER A 152 -1.44 10.40 11.12
N LEU A 153 -1.54 9.08 10.91
CA LEU A 153 -2.64 8.28 11.43
C LEU A 153 -2.52 8.08 12.94
N ASP A 154 -3.65 7.76 13.57
CA ASP A 154 -3.66 7.42 14.98
C ASP A 154 -2.89 6.11 15.26
N VAL A 155 -2.59 5.87 16.53
CA VAL A 155 -1.81 4.70 16.96
C VAL A 155 -2.52 3.38 16.63
N GLU A 156 -3.85 3.32 16.72
CA GLU A 156 -4.61 2.10 16.48
C GLU A 156 -4.65 1.74 15.00
N GLN A 157 -4.85 2.73 14.13
CA GLN A 157 -4.79 2.63 12.69
C GLN A 157 -3.40 2.18 12.23
N LYS A 158 -2.33 2.76 12.78
CA LYS A 158 -0.95 2.32 12.49
C LYS A 158 -0.70 0.88 12.97
N ASN A 159 -1.19 0.52 14.15
CA ASN A 159 -1.11 -0.85 14.66
C ASN A 159 -1.87 -1.84 13.76
N GLN A 160 -3.01 -1.44 13.21
CA GLN A 160 -3.77 -2.26 12.29
C GLN A 160 -3.04 -2.46 10.95
N ILE A 161 -2.46 -1.40 10.39
CA ILE A 161 -1.61 -1.48 9.18
C ILE A 161 -0.43 -2.41 9.45
N PHE A 162 0.27 -2.21 10.57
CA PHE A 162 1.38 -3.05 10.99
C PHE A 162 0.98 -4.54 11.03
N LYS A 163 -0.08 -4.89 11.75
CA LYS A 163 -0.56 -6.28 11.89
C LYS A 163 -0.90 -6.91 10.53
N ASN A 164 -1.51 -6.15 9.63
CA ASN A 164 -1.89 -6.63 8.30
C ASN A 164 -0.67 -6.84 7.39
N SER A 165 0.33 -5.96 7.49
CA SER A 165 1.46 -5.91 6.56
C SER A 165 2.69 -6.69 7.02
N ILE A 166 2.84 -6.99 8.32
CA ILE A 166 4.11 -7.45 8.89
C ILE A 166 4.63 -8.77 8.29
N SER A 167 3.77 -9.77 8.08
CA SER A 167 4.23 -11.05 7.52
C SER A 167 4.79 -10.88 6.09
N LEU A 168 4.14 -10.04 5.29
CA LEU A 168 4.60 -9.78 3.93
C LEU A 168 5.86 -8.90 3.94
N TYR A 169 5.94 -7.95 4.86
CA TYR A 169 7.14 -7.13 5.11
C TYR A 169 8.35 -7.99 5.49
N MET A 170 8.18 -8.99 6.37
CA MET A 170 9.25 -9.92 6.73
C MET A 170 9.75 -10.70 5.51
N CYS A 171 8.85 -11.13 4.63
CA CYS A 171 9.24 -11.77 3.37
C CYS A 171 10.05 -10.81 2.47
N PHE A 172 9.61 -9.56 2.36
CA PHE A 172 10.33 -8.51 1.63
C PHE A 172 11.74 -8.26 2.20
N ILE A 173 11.87 -8.10 3.53
CA ILE A 173 13.15 -7.73 4.14
C ILE A 173 14.17 -8.88 4.11
N HIS A 174 13.73 -10.13 4.20
CA HIS A 174 14.61 -11.29 4.06
C HIS A 174 15.16 -11.40 2.62
N ASN A 175 14.31 -11.25 1.60
CA ASN A 175 14.77 -11.25 0.20
C ASN A 175 15.67 -10.05 -0.12
N LEU A 176 15.37 -8.87 0.46
CA LEU A 176 16.25 -7.71 0.35
C LEU A 176 17.61 -7.99 1.00
N SER A 177 17.63 -8.54 2.21
CA SER A 177 18.88 -8.83 2.93
C SER A 177 19.72 -9.87 2.19
N HIS A 178 19.08 -10.93 1.67
CA HIS A 178 19.76 -11.94 0.88
C HIS A 178 20.35 -11.37 -0.41
N SER A 179 19.56 -10.62 -1.19
CA SER A 179 20.01 -10.05 -2.47
C SER A 179 21.16 -9.02 -2.32
N ARG A 180 21.30 -8.41 -1.14
CA ARG A 180 22.36 -7.43 -0.85
C ARG A 180 23.60 -8.05 -0.23
N GLN A 181 23.60 -9.35 0.03
CA GLN A 181 24.76 -10.04 0.60
C GLN A 181 25.88 -10.17 -0.44
N ALA A 182 27.02 -9.52 -0.20
CA ALA A 182 28.17 -9.55 -1.12
C ALA A 182 28.81 -10.95 -1.22
N ASN A 183 28.99 -11.63 -0.08
CA ASN A 183 29.63 -12.94 -0.01
C ASN A 183 28.61 -14.00 0.37
N ARG A 184 27.87 -14.50 -0.62
CA ARG A 184 26.89 -15.57 -0.41
C ARG A 184 27.54 -16.93 -0.51
N LEU A 185 27.37 -17.71 0.54
CA LEU A 185 27.79 -19.10 0.58
C LEU A 185 26.69 -20.00 -0.03
N PRO A 186 27.08 -21.14 -0.65
CA PRO A 186 26.13 -22.08 -1.21
C PRO A 186 25.23 -22.68 -0.11
N ASN A 187 24.02 -23.08 -0.49
CA ASN A 187 23.03 -23.71 0.40
C ASN A 187 22.66 -22.88 1.63
N LYS A 188 22.70 -21.54 1.55
CA LYS A 188 22.31 -20.64 2.63
C LYS A 188 21.33 -19.57 2.15
N PHE A 189 20.34 -19.30 2.98
CA PHE A 189 19.42 -18.18 2.79
C PHE A 189 19.64 -17.15 3.91
N TYR A 190 19.90 -15.90 3.54
CA TYR A 190 20.37 -14.87 4.47
C TYR A 190 19.17 -14.03 4.88
N LEU A 191 18.86 -14.06 6.17
CA LEU A 191 17.77 -13.28 6.74
C LEU A 191 18.25 -11.85 7.06
N ASN A 192 19.46 -11.71 7.62
CA ASN A 192 20.16 -10.44 7.88
C ASN A 192 21.67 -10.57 7.55
N ALA A 193 22.42 -9.45 7.63
CA ALA A 193 23.88 -9.47 7.61
C ALA A 193 24.40 -10.41 8.72
N ASN A 194 25.23 -11.39 8.35
CA ASN A 194 25.78 -12.43 9.23
C ASN A 194 24.76 -13.39 9.86
N PHE A 195 23.52 -13.42 9.36
CA PHE A 195 22.49 -14.31 9.88
C PHE A 195 21.77 -15.03 8.75
N TYR A 196 21.97 -16.34 8.67
CA TYR A 196 21.44 -17.20 7.62
C TYR A 196 20.84 -18.48 8.18
N ILE A 197 19.93 -19.07 7.42
CA ILE A 197 19.52 -20.46 7.58
C ILE A 197 20.30 -21.31 6.59
N GLU A 198 20.75 -22.48 7.05
CA GLU A 198 21.27 -23.51 6.15
C GLU A 198 20.10 -24.25 5.53
N LEU A 199 20.15 -24.47 4.22
CA LEU A 199 19.10 -25.12 3.44
C LEU A 199 19.20 -26.65 3.57
N ASP A 200 19.28 -27.11 4.83
CA ASP A 200 19.37 -28.50 5.25
C ASP A 200 18.29 -28.76 6.31
N PRO A 201 17.27 -29.59 6.01
CA PRO A 201 16.18 -29.88 6.93
C PRO A 201 16.65 -30.44 8.28
N HIS A 202 17.72 -31.24 8.33
CA HIS A 202 18.20 -31.81 9.59
C HIS A 202 18.84 -30.76 10.49
N LYS A 203 19.61 -29.82 9.91
CA LYS A 203 20.20 -28.71 10.67
C LYS A 203 19.13 -27.78 11.21
N LEU A 204 18.11 -27.49 10.39
CA LEU A 204 17.01 -26.63 10.80
C LEU A 204 16.06 -27.30 11.82
N GLN A 205 15.84 -28.61 11.69
CA GLN A 205 15.13 -29.41 12.69
C GLN A 205 15.83 -29.32 14.06
N HIS A 206 17.16 -29.51 14.08
CA HIS A 206 17.95 -29.39 15.30
C HIS A 206 17.84 -28.01 15.93
N LEU A 207 17.80 -26.96 15.10
CA LEU A 207 17.60 -25.58 15.55
C LEU A 207 16.21 -25.38 16.19
N PHE A 208 15.15 -25.93 15.60
CA PHE A 208 13.80 -25.86 16.17
C PHE A 208 13.69 -26.64 17.49
N ASN A 209 14.22 -27.85 17.53
CA ASN A 209 14.13 -28.72 18.72
C ASN A 209 14.92 -28.18 19.93
N LYS A 210 15.94 -27.35 19.69
CA LYS A 210 16.74 -26.70 20.74
C LYS A 210 16.17 -25.39 21.26
N ASP A 211 14.98 -24.99 20.83
CA ASP A 211 14.34 -23.78 21.36
C ASP A 211 13.95 -23.98 22.83
N SER A 212 14.58 -23.21 23.72
CA SER A 212 14.33 -23.24 25.17
C SER A 212 12.91 -22.82 25.55
N ALA A 213 12.16 -22.21 24.62
CA ALA A 213 10.77 -21.82 24.82
C ALA A 213 9.76 -22.97 24.59
N ILE A 214 10.20 -24.15 24.15
CA ILE A 214 9.27 -25.28 23.93
C ILE A 214 8.65 -25.69 25.26
N THR A 215 7.32 -25.62 25.34
CA THR A 215 6.53 -25.99 26.52
C THR A 215 5.73 -27.28 26.30
N ILE A 216 5.43 -27.62 25.04
CA ILE A 216 4.77 -28.87 24.67
C ILE A 216 5.77 -29.81 23.99
N PRO A 217 5.99 -31.03 24.52
CA PRO A 217 6.84 -32.02 23.87
C PRO A 217 6.31 -32.39 22.49
N ALA A 218 7.09 -32.14 21.44
CA ALA A 218 6.79 -32.56 20.08
C ALA A 218 7.83 -33.57 19.59
N GLY A 219 7.39 -34.55 18.79
CA GLY A 219 8.26 -35.60 18.26
C GLY A 219 9.27 -35.07 17.25
N GLN A 220 10.37 -35.81 17.05
CA GLN A 220 11.41 -35.46 16.06
C GLN A 220 10.82 -35.27 14.64
N THR A 221 9.87 -36.13 14.25
CA THR A 221 9.19 -36.07 12.95
C THR A 221 8.48 -34.73 12.72
N TYR A 222 7.83 -34.18 13.75
CA TYR A 222 7.13 -32.90 13.66
C TYR A 222 8.08 -31.75 13.30
N PHE A 223 9.22 -31.65 13.99
CA PHE A 223 10.21 -30.61 13.71
C PHE A 223 10.90 -30.82 12.36
N TYR A 224 11.07 -32.07 11.92
CA TYR A 224 11.62 -32.36 10.60
C TYR A 224 10.69 -31.90 9.48
N GLU A 225 9.39 -32.18 9.57
CA GLU A 225 8.40 -31.71 8.58
C GLU A 225 8.34 -30.18 8.50
N LEU A 226 8.39 -29.49 9.65
CA LEU A 226 8.48 -28.03 9.69
C LEU A 226 9.77 -27.50 9.07
N ALA A 227 10.90 -28.15 9.33
CA ALA A 227 12.18 -27.79 8.76
C ALA A 227 12.19 -28.00 7.25
N GLU A 228 11.68 -29.12 6.76
CA GLU A 228 11.56 -29.43 5.34
C GLU A 228 10.69 -28.38 4.62
N LYS A 229 9.56 -28.00 5.22
CA LYS A 229 8.70 -26.94 4.71
C LYS A 229 9.41 -25.57 4.67
N SER A 230 10.16 -25.24 5.71
CA SER A 230 10.93 -23.99 5.80
C SER A 230 12.02 -23.91 4.72
N VAL A 231 12.72 -25.02 4.48
CA VAL A 231 13.73 -25.13 3.41
C VAL A 231 13.06 -24.97 2.04
N LYS A 232 11.92 -25.64 1.79
CA LYS A 232 11.15 -25.50 0.53
C LYS A 232 10.74 -24.05 0.25
N ILE A 233 10.26 -23.32 1.26
CA ILE A 233 9.89 -21.89 1.14
C ILE A 233 11.10 -21.03 0.79
N SER A 234 12.25 -21.31 1.41
CA SER A 234 13.49 -20.57 1.20
C SER A 234 14.06 -20.82 -0.20
N LEU A 235 14.04 -22.07 -0.67
CA LEU A 235 14.42 -22.43 -2.03
C LEU A 235 13.52 -21.75 -3.07
N ARG A 236 12.19 -21.78 -2.86
CA ARG A 236 11.24 -21.08 -3.74
C ARG A 236 11.52 -19.57 -3.80
N SER A 237 11.89 -18.97 -2.67
CA SER A 237 12.26 -17.55 -2.60
C SER A 237 13.53 -17.26 -3.40
N LEU A 238 14.53 -18.13 -3.32
CA LEU A 238 15.76 -18.03 -4.10
C LEU A 238 15.52 -18.18 -5.61
N GLU A 239 14.58 -19.04 -6.01
CA GLU A 239 14.29 -19.32 -7.41
C GLU A 239 13.45 -18.21 -8.08
N HIS A 240 12.39 -17.74 -7.41
CA HIS A 240 11.39 -16.88 -8.07
C HIS A 240 11.41 -15.42 -7.61
N ILE A 241 11.86 -15.14 -6.38
CA ILE A 241 11.73 -13.80 -5.77
C ILE A 241 13.08 -13.08 -5.79
N THR A 242 14.13 -13.75 -5.30
CA THR A 242 15.48 -13.21 -5.17
C THR A 242 16.05 -12.63 -6.48
N PRO A 243 15.91 -13.29 -7.65
CA PRO A 243 16.46 -12.75 -8.89
C PRO A 243 15.84 -11.40 -9.29
N ILE A 244 14.59 -11.15 -8.91
CA ILE A 244 13.92 -9.86 -9.14
C ILE A 244 14.50 -8.79 -8.19
N PHE A 245 14.76 -9.13 -6.93
CA PHE A 245 15.41 -8.20 -6.01
C PHE A 245 16.82 -7.78 -6.47
N GLU A 246 17.56 -8.71 -7.08
CA GLU A 246 18.92 -8.46 -7.58
C GLU A 246 18.96 -7.65 -8.86
N ASN A 247 18.25 -8.14 -9.88
CA ASN A 247 18.44 -7.67 -11.26
C ASN A 247 17.47 -6.54 -11.62
N VAL A 248 16.39 -6.43 -10.85
CA VAL A 248 15.24 -5.61 -11.23
C VAL A 248 14.99 -4.48 -10.23
N LEU A 249 14.98 -4.78 -8.93
CA LEU A 249 14.83 -3.81 -7.83
C LEU A 249 16.16 -3.14 -7.46
N THR A 250 16.79 -2.55 -8.46
CA THR A 250 18.17 -2.06 -8.36
C THR A 250 18.32 -0.79 -7.52
N THR A 251 17.27 0.02 -7.36
CA THR A 251 17.35 1.31 -6.65
C THR A 251 16.44 1.39 -5.43
N ASN A 252 16.77 2.31 -4.51
CA ASN A 252 15.95 2.61 -3.35
C ASN A 252 14.51 3.01 -3.72
N LYS A 253 14.32 3.65 -4.88
CA LYS A 253 12.97 3.99 -5.39
C LYS A 253 12.18 2.75 -5.81
N ASP A 254 12.82 1.73 -6.40
CA ASP A 254 12.15 0.47 -6.74
C ASP A 254 11.73 -0.29 -5.47
N LEU A 255 12.58 -0.29 -4.44
CA LEU A 255 12.28 -0.90 -3.14
C LEU A 255 11.14 -0.18 -2.42
N ALA A 256 11.17 1.15 -2.41
CA ALA A 256 10.09 1.98 -1.87
C ALA A 256 8.77 1.72 -2.61
N ALA A 257 8.80 1.62 -3.95
CA ALA A 257 7.62 1.29 -4.75
C ALA A 257 6.99 -0.04 -4.33
N LEU A 258 7.80 -1.10 -4.22
CA LEU A 258 7.31 -2.41 -3.79
C LEU A 258 6.76 -2.39 -2.36
N LEU A 259 7.43 -1.69 -1.44
CA LEU A 259 7.00 -1.57 -0.03
C LEU A 259 5.66 -0.83 0.11
N VAL A 260 5.46 0.25 -0.66
CA VAL A 260 4.17 0.96 -0.65
C VAL A 260 3.05 0.07 -1.20
N LEU A 261 3.30 -0.64 -2.32
CA LEU A 261 2.32 -1.55 -2.91
C LEU A 261 1.96 -2.70 -1.94
N LEU A 262 2.94 -3.23 -1.21
CA LEU A 262 2.75 -4.23 -0.16
C LEU A 262 1.79 -3.73 0.93
N ILE A 263 1.99 -2.51 1.42
CA ILE A 263 1.13 -1.90 2.44
C ILE A 263 -0.30 -1.71 1.88
N ILE A 264 -0.42 -1.19 0.65
CA ILE A 264 -1.73 -1.00 -0.01
C ILE A 264 -2.47 -2.33 -0.15
N GLN A 265 -1.79 -3.37 -0.65
CA GLN A 265 -2.39 -4.68 -0.92
C GLN A 265 -2.91 -5.35 0.36
N THR A 266 -2.10 -5.33 1.42
CA THR A 266 -2.44 -5.98 2.70
C THR A 266 -3.57 -5.26 3.44
N ASN A 267 -3.84 -3.99 3.10
CA ASN A 267 -4.88 -3.17 3.71
C ASN A 267 -6.06 -2.86 2.75
N ASN A 268 -6.16 -3.54 1.61
CA ASN A 268 -7.23 -3.31 0.62
C ASN A 268 -8.66 -3.61 1.15
N LYS A 269 -8.80 -4.35 2.25
CA LYS A 269 -10.11 -4.82 2.76
C LYS A 269 -10.93 -3.75 3.47
N PHE A 270 -10.36 -2.58 3.77
CA PHE A 270 -11.08 -1.52 4.49
C PHE A 270 -12.11 -0.82 3.60
N SER A 271 -13.29 -0.58 4.15
CA SER A 271 -14.33 0.16 3.45
C SER A 271 -13.91 1.61 3.25
N VAL A 272 -14.31 2.18 2.10
CA VAL A 272 -14.07 3.59 1.75
C VAL A 272 -14.67 4.56 2.78
N HIS A 273 -15.62 4.09 3.59
CA HIS A 273 -16.31 4.89 4.63
C HIS A 273 -15.56 4.94 5.97
N SER A 274 -14.46 4.22 6.12
CA SER A 274 -13.57 4.33 7.29
C SER A 274 -12.49 5.38 7.04
N GLU A 275 -12.08 6.10 8.08
CA GLU A 275 -10.99 7.09 8.02
C GLU A 275 -9.66 6.48 7.52
N LEU A 276 -9.39 5.23 7.92
CA LEU A 276 -8.30 4.42 7.39
C LEU A 276 -8.46 4.14 5.88
N GLY A 277 -9.69 3.88 5.42
CA GLY A 277 -10.01 3.67 4.01
C GLY A 277 -9.75 4.91 3.14
N GLU A 278 -10.08 6.11 3.64
CA GLU A 278 -9.78 7.39 2.96
C GLU A 278 -8.27 7.64 2.86
N SER A 279 -7.54 7.41 3.95
CA SER A 279 -6.08 7.54 3.98
C SER A 279 -5.38 6.57 3.02
N LEU A 280 -5.88 5.34 2.92
CA LEU A 280 -5.39 4.35 1.96
C LEU A 280 -5.75 4.69 0.51
N LEU A 281 -6.89 5.35 0.26
CA LEU A 281 -7.22 5.90 -1.05
C LEU A 281 -6.25 7.01 -1.47
N HIS A 282 -5.88 7.89 -0.54
CA HIS A 282 -4.83 8.88 -0.79
C HIS A 282 -3.49 8.23 -1.07
N LEU A 283 -3.12 7.18 -0.33
CA LEU A 283 -1.87 6.44 -0.57
C LEU A 283 -1.87 5.75 -1.96
N LYS A 284 -3.03 5.27 -2.45
CA LYS A 284 -3.18 4.73 -3.81
C LYS A 284 -2.88 5.76 -4.91
N SER A 285 -2.78 7.06 -4.62
CA SER A 285 -2.32 8.04 -5.60
C SER A 285 -0.87 7.80 -6.05
N VAL A 286 -0.08 7.05 -5.26
CA VAL A 286 1.28 6.60 -5.62
C VAL A 286 1.31 5.85 -6.96
N MET A 287 0.22 5.22 -7.39
CA MET A 287 0.16 4.50 -8.66
C MET A 287 0.51 5.40 -9.86
N LYS A 288 0.10 6.68 -9.81
CA LYS A 288 0.46 7.66 -10.84
C LYS A 288 1.95 7.99 -10.80
N GLU A 289 2.52 8.12 -9.60
CA GLU A 289 3.96 8.34 -9.42
C GLU A 289 4.78 7.14 -9.93
N LEU A 290 4.34 5.90 -9.65
CA LEU A 290 5.00 4.69 -10.15
C LEU A 290 5.01 4.64 -11.68
N GLN A 291 3.88 4.95 -12.31
CA GLN A 291 3.78 5.00 -13.76
C GLN A 291 4.76 6.04 -14.35
N ILE A 292 4.79 7.25 -13.80
CA ILE A 292 5.72 8.32 -14.23
C ILE A 292 7.17 7.90 -14.00
N TYR A 293 7.48 7.33 -12.84
CA TYR A 293 8.82 6.88 -12.47
C TYR A 293 9.37 5.84 -13.44
N TYR A 294 8.59 4.80 -13.75
CA TYR A 294 9.03 3.75 -14.68
C TYR A 294 9.09 4.21 -16.13
N GLN A 295 8.15 5.06 -16.57
CA GLN A 295 8.19 5.71 -17.89
C GLN A 295 9.50 6.50 -18.09
N ARG A 296 9.91 7.30 -17.11
CA ARG A 296 11.13 8.12 -17.21
C ARG A 296 12.41 7.31 -17.29
N ARG A 297 12.43 6.10 -16.73
CA ARG A 297 13.58 5.20 -16.77
C ARG A 297 13.70 4.41 -18.08
N GLN A 298 12.84 4.71 -19.07
CA GLN A 298 12.69 3.91 -20.29
C GLN A 298 12.42 2.43 -20.00
N LYS A 299 11.94 2.11 -18.79
CA LYS A 299 11.38 0.80 -18.49
C LYS A 299 9.98 0.78 -19.11
N ASP A 300 9.56 -0.38 -19.59
CA ASP A 300 8.18 -0.57 -20.06
C ASP A 300 7.21 -0.03 -18.99
N PRO A 301 6.26 0.86 -19.32
CA PRO A 301 5.26 1.32 -18.36
C PRO A 301 4.47 0.17 -17.70
N SER A 302 4.41 -1.01 -18.30
CA SER A 302 3.84 -2.24 -17.71
C SER A 302 4.69 -2.81 -16.56
N PHE A 303 5.93 -2.35 -16.39
CA PHE A 303 6.90 -2.89 -15.45
C PHE A 303 6.44 -2.81 -13.99
N TRP A 304 5.70 -1.77 -13.59
CA TRP A 304 5.12 -1.76 -12.23
C TRP A 304 4.03 -2.82 -12.06
N GLY A 305 3.40 -3.29 -13.15
CA GLY A 305 2.53 -4.46 -13.15
C GLY A 305 3.28 -5.75 -12.79
N ASN A 306 4.54 -5.88 -13.21
CA ASN A 306 5.39 -7.01 -12.77
C ASN A 306 5.66 -6.95 -11.25
N LEU A 307 5.65 -5.77 -10.62
CA LEU A 307 5.72 -5.68 -9.16
C LEU A 307 4.47 -6.27 -8.49
N ILE A 308 3.30 -6.18 -9.12
CA ILE A 308 2.08 -6.83 -8.60
C ILE A 308 2.19 -8.35 -8.69
N LEU A 309 2.76 -8.88 -9.77
CA LEU A 309 3.03 -10.30 -9.90
C LEU A 309 4.02 -10.76 -8.81
N LEU A 310 5.11 -10.02 -8.61
CA LEU A 310 6.05 -10.26 -7.51
C LEU A 310 5.37 -10.23 -6.13
N LEU A 311 4.42 -9.32 -5.90
CA LEU A 311 3.66 -9.28 -4.64
C LEU A 311 2.84 -10.55 -4.42
N SER A 312 2.36 -11.18 -5.50
CA SER A 312 1.64 -12.45 -5.42
C SER A 312 2.58 -13.57 -4.96
N ASP A 313 3.79 -13.65 -5.51
CA ASP A 313 4.80 -14.62 -5.08
C ASP A 313 5.27 -14.39 -3.63
N LEU A 314 5.48 -13.12 -3.26
CA LEU A 314 5.77 -12.73 -1.87
C LEU A 314 4.63 -13.12 -0.94
N GLN A 315 3.36 -12.94 -1.35
CA GLN A 315 2.19 -13.27 -0.55
C GLN A 315 2.06 -14.78 -0.33
N THR A 316 2.25 -15.59 -1.38
CA THR A 316 2.26 -17.05 -1.25
C THR A 316 3.35 -17.51 -0.28
N THR A 317 4.55 -16.97 -0.41
CA THR A 317 5.70 -17.28 0.44
C THR A 317 5.44 -16.87 1.90
N SER A 318 4.89 -15.67 2.10
CA SER A 318 4.49 -15.15 3.40
C SER A 318 3.42 -16.01 4.07
N ASN A 319 2.41 -16.46 3.33
CA ASN A 319 1.36 -17.34 3.87
C ASN A 319 1.93 -18.69 4.33
N ASN A 320 2.78 -19.30 3.50
CA ASN A 320 3.45 -20.56 3.85
C ASN A 320 4.37 -20.42 5.07
N SER A 321 5.08 -19.28 5.19
CA SER A 321 5.92 -18.98 6.36
C SER A 321 5.09 -18.74 7.63
N SER A 322 3.96 -18.05 7.51
CA SER A 322 3.02 -17.87 8.63
C SER A 322 2.52 -19.19 9.21
N GLU A 323 2.32 -20.22 8.40
CA GLU A 323 1.93 -21.55 8.89
C GLU A 323 3.02 -22.19 9.77
N ILE A 324 4.30 -22.02 9.43
CA ILE A 324 5.41 -22.49 10.26
C ILE A 324 5.45 -21.73 11.59
N HIS A 325 5.27 -20.41 11.57
CA HIS A 325 5.22 -19.61 12.80
C HIS A 325 4.05 -20.03 13.70
N ARG A 326 2.87 -20.32 13.14
CA ARG A 326 1.73 -20.85 13.91
C ARG A 326 2.02 -22.22 14.50
N ALA A 327 2.68 -23.11 13.75
CA ALA A 327 3.09 -24.41 14.25
C ALA A 327 4.09 -24.28 15.42
N MET A 328 5.12 -23.44 15.27
CA MET A 328 6.07 -23.16 16.35
C MET A 328 5.40 -22.48 17.56
N HIS A 329 4.40 -21.63 17.34
CA HIS A 329 3.61 -21.04 18.42
C HIS A 329 2.86 -22.11 19.23
N LEU A 330 2.29 -23.14 18.60
CA LEU A 330 1.58 -24.20 19.31
C LEU A 330 2.49 -24.92 20.31
N VAL A 331 3.75 -25.15 19.97
CA VAL A 331 4.70 -25.89 20.83
C VAL A 331 5.43 -25.01 21.83
N THR A 332 5.56 -23.71 21.56
CA THR A 332 6.27 -22.76 22.44
C THR A 332 5.35 -21.92 23.32
N GLY A 333 4.08 -21.75 22.93
CA GLY A 333 3.14 -20.84 23.58
C GLY A 333 3.49 -19.34 23.39
N ILE A 334 4.47 -19.02 22.54
CA ILE A 334 4.93 -17.63 22.33
C ILE A 334 4.64 -17.20 20.90
N THR A 335 3.79 -16.18 20.75
CA THR A 335 3.44 -15.65 19.45
C THR A 335 4.60 -14.83 18.89
N MET A 336 4.90 -15.06 17.61
CA MET A 336 5.89 -14.26 16.87
C MET A 336 5.34 -12.91 16.42
N PHE A 337 4.04 -12.59 16.59
CA PHE A 337 3.38 -11.42 15.97
C PHE A 337 2.48 -10.59 16.90
N ASN A 338 2.54 -10.79 18.23
CA ASN A 338 1.79 -9.93 19.16
C ASN A 338 2.52 -8.64 19.49
#